data_AF-A0A8J6VQV1-F1
#
_entry.id   AF-A0A8J6VQV1-F1
#
_cell.length_a   1.000
_cell.length_b   1.000
_cell.length_c   1.000
_cell.angle_alpha   90.00
_cell.angle_beta   90.00
_cell.angle_gamma   90.00
#
_symmetry.space_group_name_H-M   'P 1'
#
loop_
_entity.id
_entity.type
_entity.pdbx_description
1 polymer ?
#
loop_
_entity_poly.entity_id
_entity_poly.type
_entity_poly.pdbx_seq_one_letter_code
_entity_poly.pdbx_strand_id
1 'polypeptide(L)'
;MKLIFSVRTDPQPSEPTVKRAKLFDVEFQLGRQPAVLLMAITPETEQKVGVLVQLHPANGETYLPTNFQLSLLTETGEILQTVQSRSQDNYIQLKRFRGLVGERFNLQLRLGSTSIKESFTI
;
A
#
# COMPACT_ATOMS: atom_id res chain seq x y z
N MET A 1 55.44 -10.94 -3.87
CA MET A 1 54.87 -9.78 -4.57
C MET A 1 53.60 -9.36 -3.83
N LYS A 2 53.60 -8.12 -3.31
CA LYS A 2 52.50 -7.23 -2.85
C LYS A 2 51.16 -7.82 -2.35
N LEU A 3 50.84 -7.47 -1.10
CA LEU A 3 49.54 -7.52 -0.42
C LEU A 3 48.58 -6.44 -0.97
N ILE A 4 47.25 -6.69 -1.08
CA ILE A 4 46.20 -5.66 -0.91
C ILE A 4 44.93 -6.29 -0.27
N PHE A 5 44.42 -5.60 0.75
CA PHE A 5 43.22 -5.87 1.55
C PHE A 5 41.91 -5.33 0.92
N SER A 6 40.79 -5.73 1.56
CA SER A 6 39.58 -4.92 1.85
C SER A 6 38.42 -5.06 0.85
N VAL A 7 37.15 -5.06 1.23
CA VAL A 7 36.43 -4.72 2.47
C VAL A 7 35.32 -5.78 2.67
N ARG A 8 35.10 -6.27 3.89
CA ARG A 8 33.82 -6.92 4.24
C ARG A 8 32.78 -5.82 4.34
N THR A 9 31.86 -5.74 3.39
CA THR A 9 30.65 -4.94 3.58
C THR A 9 29.74 -5.76 4.48
N ASP A 10 29.78 -5.47 5.78
CA ASP A 10 28.66 -5.86 6.65
C ASP A 10 27.37 -5.32 6.00
N PRO A 11 26.29 -6.14 5.89
CA PRO A 11 24.98 -5.57 5.62
C PRO A 11 24.69 -4.60 6.77
N GLN A 12 24.71 -3.31 6.47
CA GLN A 12 24.10 -2.30 7.32
C GLN A 12 22.74 -2.85 7.76
N PRO A 13 22.38 -2.77 9.05
CA PRO A 13 21.04 -3.14 9.47
C PRO A 13 20.10 -2.28 8.64
N SER A 14 19.38 -2.91 7.71
CA SER A 14 18.35 -2.22 6.95
C SER A 14 17.42 -1.62 7.99
N GLU A 15 17.35 -0.29 8.03
CA GLU A 15 16.39 0.44 8.86
C GLU A 15 15.07 -0.32 8.84
N PRO A 16 14.44 -0.57 10.01
CA PRO A 16 13.32 -1.48 10.09
C PRO A 16 12.27 -1.01 9.09
N THR A 17 11.97 -1.85 8.10
CA THR A 17 10.82 -1.61 7.22
C THR A 17 9.61 -1.62 8.13
N VAL A 18 9.00 -0.46 8.33
CA VAL A 18 7.78 -0.37 9.11
C VAL A 18 6.67 -0.94 8.24
N LYS A 19 6.40 -2.22 8.42
CA LYS A 19 5.23 -2.88 7.85
C LYS A 19 4.04 -2.57 8.74
N ARG A 20 3.23 -1.60 8.36
CA ARG A 20 1.96 -1.31 9.04
C ARG A 20 0.85 -2.07 8.34
N ALA A 21 0.54 -3.25 8.86
CA ALA A 21 -0.74 -3.86 8.55
C ALA A 21 -1.79 -3.13 9.38
N LYS A 22 -2.64 -2.34 8.72
CA LYS A 22 -3.88 -1.87 9.34
C LYS A 22 -4.97 -2.79 8.81
N LEU A 23 -5.40 -3.73 9.64
CA LEU A 23 -6.61 -4.47 9.34
C LEU A 23 -7.73 -3.44 9.35
N PHE A 24 -8.27 -3.19 8.17
CA PHE A 24 -9.52 -2.50 8.07
C PHE A 24 -10.60 -3.56 8.03
N ASP A 25 -11.38 -3.66 9.09
CA ASP A 25 -12.72 -4.22 8.98
C ASP A 25 -13.56 -3.20 8.21
N VAL A 26 -13.40 -3.17 6.88
CA VAL A 26 -14.29 -2.38 6.03
C VAL A 26 -15.51 -3.24 5.74
N GLU A 27 -16.55 -3.05 6.55
CA GLU A 27 -17.90 -3.46 6.20
C GLU A 27 -18.38 -2.58 5.03
N PHE A 28 -18.31 -3.09 3.81
CA PHE A 28 -18.91 -2.41 2.65
C PHE A 28 -20.43 -2.51 2.71
N GLN A 29 -21.13 -1.42 2.38
CA GLN A 29 -22.60 -1.34 2.40
C GLN A 29 -23.32 -2.26 1.38
N LEU A 30 -22.60 -3.01 0.53
CA LEU A 30 -23.17 -3.98 -0.41
C LEU A 30 -23.36 -5.39 0.21
N GLY A 31 -23.01 -5.57 1.48
CA GLY A 31 -22.95 -6.87 2.17
C GLY A 31 -21.53 -7.13 2.71
N ARG A 32 -21.31 -8.26 3.40
CA ARG A 32 -19.96 -8.64 3.88
C ARG A 32 -19.06 -9.05 2.71
N GLN A 33 -18.31 -8.10 2.16
CA GLN A 33 -17.22 -8.33 1.22
C GLN A 33 -15.93 -7.68 1.77
N PRO A 34 -15.41 -8.18 2.90
CA PRO A 34 -14.28 -7.52 3.55
C PRO A 34 -13.03 -7.66 2.69
N ALA A 35 -12.20 -6.62 2.73
CA ALA A 35 -10.92 -6.57 2.05
C ALA A 35 -9.89 -5.97 3.00
N VAL A 36 -8.67 -6.49 2.98
CA VAL A 36 -7.58 -6.04 3.86
C VAL A 36 -6.67 -5.09 3.08
N LEU A 37 -6.47 -3.89 3.61
CA LEU A 37 -5.47 -2.97 3.08
C LEU A 37 -4.12 -3.19 3.80
N LEU A 38 -3.08 -3.51 3.05
CA LEU A 38 -1.73 -3.63 3.58
C LEU A 38 -0.87 -2.47 3.10
N MET A 39 -0.21 -1.79 4.04
CA MET A 39 0.71 -0.69 3.75
C MET A 39 2.11 -0.99 4.28
N ALA A 40 3.10 -0.94 3.41
CA ALA A 40 4.50 -1.03 3.80
C ALA A 40 5.20 0.31 3.56
N ILE A 41 5.85 0.82 4.59
CA ILE A 41 6.66 2.04 4.54
C ILE A 41 8.13 1.63 4.70
N THR A 42 8.94 1.98 3.71
CA THR A 42 10.38 1.72 3.71
C THR A 42 11.11 3.06 3.80
N PRO A 43 11.90 3.32 4.85
CA PRO A 43 12.78 4.49 4.89
C PRO A 43 13.71 4.51 3.68
N GLU A 44 13.84 5.66 3.01
CA GLU A 44 14.88 5.90 1.99
C GLU A 44 15.89 6.93 2.49
N THR A 45 15.43 7.98 3.19
CA THR A 45 16.24 8.96 3.94
C THR A 45 15.50 9.38 5.22
N GLU A 46 16.07 10.29 6.02
CA GLU A 46 15.41 10.84 7.22
C GLU A 46 14.03 11.46 6.95
N GLN A 47 13.83 12.05 5.77
CA GLN A 47 12.60 12.78 5.42
C GLN A 47 11.78 12.10 4.33
N LYS A 48 12.31 11.06 3.68
CA LYS A 48 11.70 10.44 2.50
C LYS A 48 11.52 8.95 2.70
N VAL A 49 10.35 8.47 2.35
CA VAL A 49 10.03 7.04 2.41
C VAL A 49 9.42 6.56 1.10
N GLY A 50 9.58 5.27 0.83
CA GLY A 50 8.81 4.56 -0.18
C GLY A 50 7.58 3.89 0.43
N VAL A 51 6.44 3.98 -0.25
CA VAL A 51 5.16 3.44 0.20
C VAL A 51 4.64 2.43 -0.80
N LEU A 52 4.23 1.27 -0.28
CA LEU A 52 3.56 0.21 -1.03
C LEU A 52 2.18 -0.03 -0.41
N VAL A 53 1.14 -0.05 -1.23
CA VAL A 53 -0.23 -0.26 -0.79
C VAL A 53 -0.86 -1.39 -1.60
N GLN A 54 -1.41 -2.38 -0.89
CA GLN A 54 -2.08 -3.53 -1.47
C GLN A 54 -3.49 -3.65 -0.88
N LEU A 55 -4.41 -4.17 -1.69
CA LEU A 55 -5.73 -4.59 -1.26
C LEU A 55 -5.85 -6.10 -1.49
N HIS A 56 -6.14 -6.84 -0.43
CA HIS A 56 -6.32 -8.29 -0.42
C HIS A 56 -7.79 -8.64 -0.14
N PRO A 57 -8.28 -9.79 -0.60
CA PRO A 57 -9.55 -10.34 -0.13
C PRO A 57 -9.47 -10.67 1.37
N ALA A 58 -10.61 -10.76 2.04
CA ALA A 58 -10.69 -11.15 3.46
C ALA A 58 -11.73 -12.26 3.68
N ASN A 59 -11.97 -12.64 4.94
CA ASN A 59 -12.92 -13.71 5.34
C ASN A 59 -12.70 -15.08 4.67
N GLY A 60 -11.47 -15.41 4.31
CA GLY A 60 -11.14 -16.70 3.68
C GLY A 60 -11.43 -16.74 2.17
N GLU A 61 -11.82 -15.61 1.57
CA GLU A 61 -11.91 -15.48 0.11
C GLU A 61 -10.51 -15.50 -0.53
N THR A 62 -10.39 -16.19 -1.66
CA THR A 62 -9.12 -16.32 -2.40
C THR A 62 -8.88 -15.14 -3.35
N TYR A 63 -9.95 -14.52 -3.84
CA TYR A 63 -9.89 -13.51 -4.90
C TYR A 63 -10.74 -12.30 -4.56
N LEU A 64 -10.31 -11.13 -5.04
CA LEU A 64 -11.12 -9.93 -4.96
C LEU A 64 -12.33 -10.02 -5.90
N PRO A 65 -13.46 -9.37 -5.54
CA PRO A 65 -14.53 -9.09 -6.48
C PRO A 65 -13.97 -8.43 -7.75
N THR A 66 -14.48 -8.78 -8.92
CA THR A 66 -14.08 -8.13 -10.17
C THR A 66 -14.53 -6.66 -10.16
N ASN A 67 -13.72 -5.77 -10.74
CA ASN A 67 -13.96 -4.32 -10.80
C ASN A 67 -13.86 -3.59 -9.45
N PHE A 68 -13.24 -4.19 -8.44
CA PHE A 68 -12.86 -3.49 -7.21
C PHE A 68 -11.71 -2.52 -7.55
N GLN A 69 -11.92 -1.24 -7.31
CA GLN A 69 -10.92 -0.20 -7.53
C GLN A 69 -10.25 0.24 -6.22
N LEU A 70 -8.94 0.38 -6.28
CA LEU A 70 -8.11 1.05 -5.28
C LEU A 70 -7.44 2.26 -5.94
N SER A 71 -7.63 3.43 -5.37
CA SER A 71 -7.03 4.67 -5.86
C SER A 71 -6.21 5.38 -4.80
N LEU A 72 -5.10 6.01 -5.22
CA LEU A 72 -4.33 6.97 -4.44
C LEU A 72 -4.72 8.39 -4.89
N LEU A 73 -4.97 9.25 -3.92
CA LEU A 73 -5.36 10.63 -4.15
C LEU A 73 -4.48 11.57 -3.30
N THR A 74 -4.29 12.79 -3.80
CA THR A 74 -3.72 13.90 -3.02
C THR A 74 -4.62 14.25 -1.82
N GLU A 75 -4.12 15.09 -0.90
CA GLU A 75 -4.91 15.67 0.20
C GLU A 75 -6.18 16.38 -0.32
N THR A 76 -6.09 17.07 -1.46
CA THR A 76 -7.22 17.79 -2.09
C THR A 76 -8.19 16.88 -2.86
N GLY A 77 -7.86 15.59 -3.00
CA GLY A 77 -8.72 14.60 -3.66
C GLY A 77 -8.50 14.46 -5.17
N GLU A 78 -7.38 14.96 -5.70
CA GLU A 78 -6.96 14.65 -7.08
C GLU A 78 -6.48 13.20 -7.14
N ILE A 79 -6.93 12.43 -8.14
CA ILE A 79 -6.52 11.04 -8.31
C ILE A 79 -5.13 10.99 -8.94
N LEU A 80 -4.17 10.43 -8.21
CA LEU A 80 -2.80 10.21 -8.67
C LEU A 80 -2.66 8.84 -9.35
N GLN A 81 -3.37 7.83 -8.85
CA GLN A 81 -3.34 6.48 -9.40
C GLN A 81 -4.64 5.74 -9.11
N THR A 82 -5.05 4.87 -10.03
CA THR A 82 -6.07 3.85 -9.80
C THR A 82 -5.59 2.49 -10.31
N VAL A 83 -5.93 1.43 -9.58
CA VAL A 83 -5.84 0.04 -10.04
C VAL A 83 -7.18 -0.65 -9.82
N GLN A 84 -7.49 -1.62 -10.67
CA GLN A 84 -8.76 -2.34 -10.64
C GLN A 84 -8.52 -3.84 -10.70
N SER A 85 -9.23 -4.60 -9.87
CA SER A 85 -9.20 -6.06 -9.88
C SER A 85 -9.93 -6.65 -11.08
N ARG A 86 -9.41 -7.77 -11.54
CA ARG A 86 -9.97 -8.64 -12.58
C ARG A 86 -10.36 -9.97 -11.95
N SER A 87 -10.88 -10.87 -12.77
CA SER A 87 -11.11 -12.25 -12.34
C SER A 87 -9.81 -12.87 -11.83
N GLN A 88 -9.89 -13.55 -10.68
CA GLN A 88 -8.79 -14.27 -10.03
C GLN A 88 -7.61 -13.41 -9.53
N ASP A 89 -7.76 -12.09 -9.44
CA ASP A 89 -6.76 -11.28 -8.74
C ASP A 89 -6.88 -11.55 -7.23
N ASN A 90 -5.88 -12.22 -6.66
CA ASN A 90 -5.77 -12.50 -5.22
C ASN A 90 -5.33 -11.27 -4.40
N TYR A 91 -4.87 -10.22 -5.07
CA TYR A 91 -4.74 -8.87 -4.55
C TYR A 91 -4.58 -7.89 -5.71
N ILE A 92 -4.77 -6.59 -5.44
CA ILE A 92 -4.35 -5.51 -6.33
C ILE A 92 -3.41 -4.57 -5.59
N GLN A 93 -2.54 -3.89 -6.33
CA GLN A 93 -1.47 -3.08 -5.76
C GLN A 93 -1.28 -1.79 -6.54
N LEU A 94 -1.18 -0.66 -5.81
CA LEU A 94 -0.75 0.60 -6.39
C LEU A 94 0.73 0.54 -6.77
N LYS A 95 1.14 1.32 -7.79
CA LYS A 95 2.56 1.43 -8.14
C LYS A 95 3.22 2.06 -6.92
N ARG A 96 4.36 1.50 -6.52
CA ARG A 96 5.13 2.04 -5.39
C ARG A 96 5.37 3.52 -5.64
N PHE A 97 5.05 4.34 -4.65
CA PHE A 97 5.27 5.79 -4.68
C PHE A 97 6.19 6.19 -3.53
N ARG A 98 6.63 7.44 -3.56
CA ARG A 98 7.45 8.03 -2.51
C ARG A 98 6.73 9.26 -2.00
N GLY A 99 6.98 9.59 -0.73
CA GLY A 99 6.51 10.84 -0.15
C GLY A 99 7.40 11.27 0.99
N LEU A 100 7.14 12.48 1.48
CA LEU A 100 7.84 13.05 2.61
C LEU A 100 7.12 12.71 3.91
N VAL A 101 7.87 12.56 5.00
CA VAL A 101 7.28 12.45 6.34
C VAL A 101 6.43 13.70 6.60
N GLY A 102 5.18 13.48 7.02
CA GLY A 102 4.17 14.52 7.21
C GLY A 102 3.27 14.80 6.00
N GLU A 103 3.58 14.22 4.82
CA GLU A 103 2.76 14.39 3.62
C GLU A 103 1.45 13.59 3.74
N ARG A 104 0.33 14.19 3.31
CA ARG A 104 -1.01 13.61 3.43
C ARG A 104 -1.55 13.12 2.10
N PHE A 105 -2.16 11.94 2.16
CA PHE A 105 -2.80 11.31 1.02
C PHE A 105 -4.13 10.70 1.43
N ASN A 106 -4.95 10.42 0.43
CA ASN A 106 -6.18 9.66 0.60
C ASN A 106 -6.12 8.39 -0.24
N LEU A 107 -6.58 7.27 0.30
CA LEU A 107 -6.89 6.07 -0.44
C LEU A 107 -8.39 5.99 -0.67
N GLN A 108 -8.82 5.69 -1.88
CA GLN A 108 -10.22 5.45 -2.18
C GLN A 108 -10.41 4.01 -2.62
N LEU A 109 -11.29 3.31 -1.91
CA LEU A 109 -11.79 1.98 -2.26
C LEU A 109 -13.16 2.17 -2.92
N ARG A 110 -13.40 1.51 -4.05
CA ARG A 110 -14.69 1.57 -4.76
C ARG A 110 -15.07 0.21 -5.32
N LEU A 111 -16.34 -0.16 -5.12
CA LEU A 111 -16.96 -1.33 -5.74
C LEU A 111 -18.40 -0.97 -6.13
N GLY A 112 -18.68 -0.98 -7.43
CA GLY A 112 -19.95 -0.50 -7.97
C GLY A 112 -20.20 0.97 -7.62
N SER A 113 -21.34 1.25 -6.98
CA SER A 113 -21.73 2.59 -6.54
C SER A 113 -21.19 2.99 -5.16
N THR A 114 -20.61 2.06 -4.41
CA THR A 114 -20.11 2.33 -3.05
C THR A 114 -18.64 2.70 -3.09
N SER A 115 -18.29 3.71 -2.30
CA SER A 115 -16.90 4.13 -2.13
C SER A 115 -16.61 4.54 -0.70
N ILE A 116 -15.39 4.22 -0.25
CA ILE A 116 -14.87 4.57 1.07
C ILE A 116 -13.52 5.27 0.85
N LYS A 117 -13.25 6.29 1.66
CA LYS A 117 -11.99 7.02 1.65
C LYS A 117 -11.29 6.87 2.99
N GLU A 118 -9.99 6.62 2.94
CA GLU A 118 -9.11 6.49 4.09
C GLU A 118 -7.96 7.50 3.93
N SER A 119 -7.85 8.45 4.85
CA SER A 119 -6.75 9.39 4.87
C SER A 119 -5.57 8.83 5.66
N PHE A 120 -4.34 9.06 5.20
CA PHE A 120 -3.14 8.75 5.95
C PHE A 120 -2.10 9.86 5.80
N THR A 121 -1.24 9.96 6.80
CA THR A 121 -0.04 10.81 6.79
C THR A 121 1.16 9.89 6.80
N ILE A 122 2.12 10.17 5.92
CA ILE A 122 3.39 9.45 5.85
C ILE A 122 4.25 9.72 7.09
#